data_AF-A0A3D0ZDE5-F1
#
_entry.id   AF-A0A3D0ZDE5-F1
#
_cell.length_a   1.000
_cell.length_b   1.000
_cell.length_c   1.000
_cell.angle_alpha   90.00
_cell.angle_beta   90.00
_cell.angle_gamma   90.00
#
_symmetry.space_group_name_H-M   'P 1'
#
loop_
_entity.id
_entity.type
_entity.pdbx_description
1 polymer ?
#
loop_
_entity_poly.entity_id
_entity_poly.type
_entity_poly.pdbx_seq_one_letter_code
_entity_poly.pdbx_strand_id
1 'polypeptide(L)'
;MGKSGRGLSLAFFFIFTFFPPLFFPLAADDGGGLVTGGFPVITRLDSRDTGFAQFIADVEHNRMRLFGREREIPFAFGEFLTVYQYTPVNGENIFTLAARCNIPYAAIASLNRLDNPVMLDAGMPLLLPSCPGIFLPALPRSDFENLLAAARISSRDNEAAQINVNRRGGEPETFYFFPGADFNSTERIFFLNTGFRFPLRN
;
A
#
# COMPACT_ATOMS: atom_id res chain seq x y z
N MET A 1 4.03 78.71 -36.12
CA MET A 1 3.83 78.10 -34.79
C MET A 1 2.36 77.74 -34.61
N GLY A 2 2.04 76.45 -34.60
CA GLY A 2 0.68 75.92 -34.57
C GLY A 2 0.21 75.51 -33.17
N LYS A 3 -0.98 76.02 -32.83
CA LYS A 3 -2.11 75.42 -32.10
C LYS A 3 -1.87 74.70 -30.76
N SER A 4 -2.27 75.37 -29.69
CA SER A 4 -2.76 74.79 -28.43
C SER A 4 -4.22 74.35 -28.61
N GLY A 5 -4.49 73.05 -28.50
CA GLY A 5 -5.83 72.46 -28.50
C GLY A 5 -6.00 71.51 -27.32
N ARG A 6 -7.04 71.75 -26.53
CA ARG A 6 -7.46 71.00 -25.33
C ARG A 6 -7.79 69.54 -25.67
N GLY A 7 -7.31 68.59 -24.87
CA GLY A 7 -7.69 67.18 -24.92
C GLY A 7 -8.11 66.69 -23.53
N LEU A 8 -9.38 66.32 -23.42
CA LEU A 8 -10.06 65.71 -22.28
C LEU A 8 -9.37 64.40 -21.88
N SER A 9 -9.02 64.22 -20.59
CA SER A 9 -8.47 62.96 -20.08
C SER A 9 -9.62 61.98 -19.77
N LEU A 10 -9.66 60.88 -20.51
CA LEU A 10 -10.62 59.79 -20.33
C LEU A 10 -10.15 58.91 -19.16
N ALA A 11 -10.91 58.87 -18.08
CA ALA A 11 -10.68 57.98 -16.95
C ALA A 11 -11.02 56.53 -17.34
N PHE A 12 -10.01 55.67 -17.47
CA PHE A 12 -10.18 54.23 -17.58
C PHE A 12 -10.30 53.64 -16.16
N PHE A 13 -11.53 53.31 -15.75
CA PHE A 13 -11.79 52.51 -14.57
C PHE A 13 -11.50 51.04 -14.89
N PHE A 14 -10.34 50.53 -14.49
CA PHE A 14 -10.10 49.09 -14.42
C PHE A 14 -10.79 48.55 -13.15
N ILE A 15 -11.94 47.91 -13.32
CA ILE A 15 -12.56 47.11 -12.25
C ILE A 15 -11.72 45.85 -12.11
N PHE A 16 -10.82 45.82 -11.13
CA PHE A 16 -10.19 44.59 -10.67
C PHE A 16 -11.22 43.81 -9.86
N THR A 17 -11.93 42.89 -10.51
CA THR A 17 -12.75 41.90 -9.80
C THR A 17 -11.79 40.99 -9.04
N PHE A 18 -11.67 41.23 -7.74
CA PHE A 18 -10.87 40.43 -6.82
C PHE A 18 -11.56 39.06 -6.68
N PHE A 19 -11.20 38.12 -7.56
CA PHE A 19 -11.56 36.72 -7.38
C PHE A 19 -10.72 36.21 -6.20
N PRO A 20 -11.31 35.88 -5.04
CA PRO A 20 -10.54 35.25 -3.99
C PRO A 20 -9.97 33.95 -4.55
N PRO A 21 -8.68 33.64 -4.37
CA PRO A 21 -8.18 32.34 -4.73
C PRO A 21 -8.99 31.33 -3.92
N LEU A 22 -9.75 30.48 -4.62
CA LEU A 22 -10.29 29.26 -4.03
C LEU A 22 -9.08 28.51 -3.49
N PHE A 23 -8.87 28.65 -2.20
CA PHE A 23 -7.89 27.90 -1.43
C PHE A 23 -8.39 26.47 -1.43
N PHE A 24 -8.08 25.73 -2.50
CA PHE A 24 -8.12 24.28 -2.43
C PHE A 24 -7.13 23.91 -1.32
N PRO A 25 -7.55 23.18 -0.27
CA PRO A 25 -6.58 22.59 0.63
C PRO A 25 -5.77 21.63 -0.24
N LEU A 26 -4.55 22.03 -0.57
CA LEU A 26 -3.50 21.10 -0.96
C LEU A 26 -3.43 20.15 0.23
N ALA A 27 -3.97 18.94 0.06
CA ALA A 27 -3.72 17.86 0.99
C ALA A 27 -2.23 17.88 1.25
N ALA A 28 -1.86 18.05 2.51
CA ALA A 28 -0.47 17.96 2.93
C ALA A 28 0.07 16.66 2.34
N ASP A 29 1.01 16.78 1.41
CA ASP A 29 1.86 15.68 1.00
C ASP A 29 2.88 15.52 2.12
N ASP A 30 2.43 14.94 3.23
CA ASP A 30 3.23 14.62 4.40
C ASP A 30 3.87 13.24 4.21
N GLY A 31 4.85 13.22 3.30
CA GLY A 31 5.89 12.19 3.25
C GLY A 31 5.60 11.06 2.27
N GLY A 32 6.07 11.22 1.03
CA GLY A 32 6.76 10.20 0.21
C GLY A 32 6.18 8.79 0.15
N GLY A 33 4.90 8.61 0.43
CA GLY A 33 4.26 7.30 0.55
C GLY A 33 3.57 6.92 -0.74
N LEU A 34 3.70 5.67 -1.17
CA LEU A 34 2.98 5.22 -2.36
C LEU A 34 1.48 5.23 -2.13
N VAL A 35 0.77 6.05 -2.88
CA VAL A 35 -0.69 5.97 -2.95
C VAL A 35 -1.07 4.84 -3.91
N THR A 36 -1.50 3.72 -3.37
CA THR A 36 -2.07 2.62 -4.16
C THR A 36 -3.60 2.71 -4.08
N GLY A 37 -4.19 3.30 -5.12
CA GLY A 37 -5.63 3.31 -5.37
C GLY A 37 -5.91 2.87 -6.81
N GLY A 38 -7.06 2.26 -7.08
CA GLY A 38 -7.39 1.76 -8.42
C GLY A 38 -6.52 0.56 -8.84
N PHE A 39 -6.45 -0.46 -7.98
CA PHE A 39 -5.64 -1.66 -8.18
C PHE A 39 -5.98 -2.38 -9.49
N PRO A 40 -4.97 -2.82 -10.29
CA PRO A 40 -5.21 -3.72 -11.40
C PRO A 40 -5.89 -5.00 -10.90
N VAL A 41 -6.93 -5.43 -11.60
CA VAL A 41 -7.74 -6.58 -11.19
C VAL A 41 -7.22 -7.84 -11.87
N ILE A 42 -6.97 -8.87 -11.07
CA ILE A 42 -6.70 -10.23 -11.53
C ILE A 42 -8.02 -10.99 -11.47
N THR A 43 -8.44 -11.59 -12.57
CA THR A 43 -9.68 -12.38 -12.60
C THR A 43 -9.42 -13.86 -12.34
N ARG A 44 -8.27 -14.36 -12.79
CA ARG A 44 -7.89 -15.78 -12.66
C ARG A 44 -6.41 -15.92 -12.34
N LEU A 45 -6.08 -16.82 -11.41
CA LEU A 45 -4.71 -17.17 -11.05
C LEU A 45 -4.15 -18.25 -12.00
N ASP A 46 -4.20 -17.99 -13.30
CA ASP A 46 -3.64 -18.85 -14.33
C ASP A 46 -3.03 -18.04 -15.48
N SER A 47 -2.08 -18.63 -16.23
CA SER A 47 -1.30 -17.93 -17.25
C SER A 47 -2.12 -17.36 -18.43
N ARG A 48 -3.42 -17.68 -18.55
CA ARG A 48 -4.29 -17.10 -19.57
C ARG A 48 -4.78 -15.71 -19.19
N ASP A 49 -4.73 -15.36 -17.91
CA ASP A 49 -5.07 -14.02 -17.42
C ASP A 49 -3.86 -13.10 -17.57
N THR A 50 -4.04 -12.01 -18.32
CA THR A 50 -2.98 -11.04 -18.58
C THR A 50 -2.57 -10.28 -17.33
N GLY A 51 -3.52 -9.99 -16.42
CA GLY A 51 -3.25 -9.35 -15.14
C GLY A 51 -2.43 -10.26 -14.23
N PHE A 52 -2.73 -11.57 -14.22
CA PHE A 52 -1.92 -12.53 -13.48
C PHE A 52 -0.52 -12.72 -14.09
N ALA A 53 -0.40 -12.79 -15.41
CA ALA A 53 0.90 -12.84 -16.08
C ALA A 53 1.77 -11.61 -15.75
N GLN A 54 1.19 -10.41 -15.77
CA GLN A 54 1.88 -9.19 -15.36
C GLN A 54 2.30 -9.25 -13.89
N PHE A 55 1.37 -9.65 -13.01
CA PHE A 55 1.66 -9.81 -11.59
C PHE A 55 2.84 -10.75 -11.34
N ILE A 56 2.87 -11.93 -11.97
CA ILE A 56 3.98 -12.87 -11.82
C ILE A 56 5.30 -12.29 -12.32
N ALA A 57 5.28 -11.52 -13.41
CA ALA A 57 6.47 -10.82 -13.90
C ALA A 57 6.99 -9.79 -12.89
N ASP A 58 6.10 -9.00 -12.29
CA ASP A 58 6.46 -8.02 -11.25
C ASP A 58 7.02 -8.72 -10.00
N VAL A 59 6.40 -9.84 -9.59
CA VAL A 59 6.87 -10.67 -8.47
C VAL A 59 8.28 -11.16 -8.69
N GLU A 60 8.55 -11.73 -9.86
CA GLU A 60 9.87 -12.26 -10.15
C GLU A 60 10.92 -11.16 -10.22
N HIS A 61 10.59 -10.02 -10.82
CA HIS A 61 11.46 -8.84 -10.86
C HIS A 61 11.80 -8.32 -9.47
N ASN A 62 10.80 -8.19 -8.60
CA ASN A 62 10.98 -7.75 -7.21
C ASN A 62 11.80 -8.75 -6.39
N ARG A 63 11.56 -10.05 -6.59
CA ARG A 63 12.32 -11.12 -5.93
C ARG A 63 13.79 -11.09 -6.34
N MET A 64 14.07 -10.88 -7.62
CA MET A 64 15.43 -10.73 -8.14
C MET A 64 16.15 -9.52 -7.54
N ARG A 65 15.47 -8.40 -7.32
CA ARG A 65 16.04 -7.20 -6.67
C ARG A 65 16.35 -7.43 -5.19
N LEU A 66 15.42 -8.03 -4.45
CA LEU A 66 15.56 -8.22 -3.00
C LEU A 66 16.59 -9.28 -2.63
N PHE A 67 16.63 -10.39 -3.38
CA PHE A 67 17.45 -11.56 -3.07
C PHE A 67 18.61 -11.78 -4.04
N GLY A 68 18.79 -10.89 -5.02
CA GLY A 68 19.91 -10.88 -5.93
C GLY A 68 21.26 -10.56 -5.25
N ARG A 69 22.35 -10.79 -5.99
CA ARG A 69 23.72 -10.53 -5.50
C ARG A 69 24.03 -9.05 -5.36
N GLU A 70 23.48 -8.24 -6.25
CA GLU A 70 23.48 -6.79 -6.18
C GLU A 70 22.20 -6.37 -5.48
N ARG A 71 22.24 -6.29 -4.14
CA ARG A 71 21.15 -5.71 -3.35
C ARG A 71 21.10 -4.22 -3.62
N GLU A 72 20.57 -3.85 -4.77
CA GLU A 72 19.96 -2.55 -4.93
C GLU A 72 18.68 -2.60 -4.13
N ILE A 73 18.75 -2.11 -2.89
CA ILE A 73 17.57 -1.71 -2.14
C ILE A 73 17.46 -0.21 -2.43
N PRO A 74 16.73 0.24 -3.46
CA PRO A 74 16.46 1.65 -3.59
C PRO A 74 15.69 2.04 -2.34
N PHE A 75 16.22 3.02 -1.59
CA PHE A 75 15.49 3.67 -0.50
C PHE A 75 14.11 4.19 -0.95
N ALA A 76 13.89 4.32 -2.28
CA ALA A 76 12.60 4.45 -2.92
C ALA A 76 11.93 3.08 -3.19
N PHE A 77 11.57 2.36 -2.13
CA PHE A 77 10.67 1.19 -2.21
C PHE A 77 9.33 1.48 -2.89
N GLY A 78 9.03 2.77 -3.02
CA GLY A 78 7.87 3.25 -3.73
C GLY A 78 7.82 2.82 -5.21
N GLU A 79 8.96 2.70 -5.87
CA GLU A 79 8.93 2.64 -7.34
C GLU A 79 8.62 1.25 -7.90
N PHE A 80 8.57 0.21 -7.06
CA PHE A 80 8.45 -1.18 -7.53
C PHE A 80 7.40 -2.03 -6.81
N LEU A 81 6.70 -1.48 -5.80
CA LEU A 81 5.55 -2.15 -5.21
C LEU A 81 4.28 -1.82 -6.02
N THR A 82 3.82 -2.78 -6.81
CA THR A 82 2.47 -2.77 -7.38
C THR A 82 1.55 -3.65 -6.54
N VAL A 83 0.35 -3.17 -6.23
CA VAL A 83 -0.69 -3.93 -5.53
C VAL A 83 -1.81 -4.26 -6.50
N TYR A 84 -2.18 -5.53 -6.55
CA TYR A 84 -3.24 -6.08 -7.38
C TYR A 84 -4.46 -6.43 -6.54
N GLN A 85 -5.64 -6.48 -7.14
CA GLN A 85 -6.85 -6.96 -6.48
C GLN A 85 -7.29 -8.29 -7.07
N TYR A 86 -7.55 -9.26 -6.22
CA TYR A 86 -8.06 -10.59 -6.57
C TYR A 86 -9.22 -10.96 -5.65
N THR A 87 -10.22 -11.67 -6.16
CA THR A 87 -11.32 -12.18 -5.32
C THR A 87 -11.19 -13.70 -5.20
N PRO A 88 -10.87 -14.25 -4.02
CA PRO A 88 -10.74 -15.68 -3.81
C PRO A 88 -12.04 -16.43 -4.10
N VAL A 89 -11.91 -17.59 -4.73
CA VAL A 89 -13.04 -18.48 -5.00
C VAL A 89 -13.21 -19.52 -3.88
N ASN A 90 -14.38 -20.12 -3.78
CA ASN A 90 -14.68 -21.11 -2.74
C ASN A 90 -13.66 -22.26 -2.74
N GLY A 91 -13.11 -22.56 -1.55
CA GLY A 91 -12.12 -23.64 -1.36
C GLY A 91 -10.67 -23.19 -1.51
N GLU A 92 -10.40 -21.94 -1.88
CA GLU A 92 -9.07 -21.35 -1.77
C GLU A 92 -8.74 -20.97 -0.33
N ASN A 93 -7.46 -21.03 0.01
CA ASN A 93 -6.96 -20.59 1.30
C ASN A 93 -5.67 -19.79 1.07
N ILE A 94 -5.20 -19.11 2.12
CA ILE A 94 -4.04 -18.22 1.99
C ILE A 94 -2.78 -18.96 1.52
N PHE A 95 -2.62 -20.25 1.86
CA PHE A 95 -1.46 -21.05 1.47
C PHE A 95 -1.50 -21.43 -0.01
N THR A 96 -2.67 -21.83 -0.53
CA THR A 96 -2.83 -22.16 -1.95
C THR A 96 -2.69 -20.92 -2.82
N LEU A 97 -3.18 -19.77 -2.36
CA LEU A 97 -2.99 -18.48 -3.03
C LEU A 97 -1.51 -18.07 -3.05
N ALA A 98 -0.85 -18.10 -1.89
CA ALA A 98 0.58 -17.79 -1.75
C ALA A 98 1.44 -18.66 -2.69
N ALA A 99 1.17 -19.97 -2.73
CA ALA A 99 1.88 -20.91 -3.60
C ALA A 99 1.68 -20.59 -5.10
N ARG A 100 0.46 -20.25 -5.52
CA ARG A 100 0.18 -19.85 -6.92
C ARG A 100 0.82 -18.52 -7.29
N CYS A 101 0.82 -17.58 -6.36
CA CYS A 101 1.36 -16.24 -6.57
C CYS A 101 2.88 -16.18 -6.49
N ASN A 102 3.54 -17.23 -5.99
CA ASN A 102 4.97 -17.26 -5.69
C ASN A 102 5.39 -16.17 -4.67
N ILE A 103 4.54 -15.90 -3.67
CA ILE A 103 4.78 -14.89 -2.62
C ILE A 103 4.52 -15.53 -1.25
N PRO A 104 5.30 -15.19 -0.21
CA PRO A 104 5.01 -15.61 1.15
C PRO A 104 3.58 -15.25 1.58
N TYR A 105 2.87 -16.18 2.22
CA TYR A 105 1.54 -15.91 2.78
C TYR A 105 1.56 -14.77 3.80
N ALA A 106 2.70 -14.50 4.43
CA ALA A 106 2.87 -13.40 5.36
C ALA A 106 2.67 -12.02 4.70
N ALA A 107 3.10 -11.85 3.45
CA ALA A 107 2.89 -10.61 2.70
C ALA A 107 1.41 -10.38 2.40
N ILE A 108 0.72 -11.44 1.97
CA ILE A 108 -0.73 -11.41 1.71
C ILE A 108 -1.49 -11.17 3.02
N ALA A 109 -1.14 -11.88 4.10
CA ALA A 109 -1.80 -11.77 5.39
C ALA A 109 -1.68 -10.37 5.99
N SER A 110 -0.45 -9.85 6.03
CA SER A 110 -0.16 -8.55 6.62
C SER A 110 -0.79 -7.39 5.83
N LEU A 111 -0.75 -7.43 4.49
CA LEU A 111 -1.40 -6.40 3.66
C LEU A 111 -2.93 -6.39 3.81
N ASN A 112 -3.54 -7.57 3.98
CA ASN A 112 -4.99 -7.71 4.13
C ASN A 112 -5.46 -7.71 5.59
N ARG A 113 -4.56 -7.50 6.55
CA ARG A 113 -4.85 -7.46 7.98
C ARG A 113 -5.56 -8.75 8.46
N LEU A 114 -5.08 -9.89 7.97
CA LEU A 114 -5.55 -11.21 8.38
C LEU A 114 -4.79 -11.62 9.64
N ASP A 115 -5.51 -11.84 10.74
CA ASP A 115 -4.91 -12.29 12.00
C ASP A 115 -4.66 -13.81 12.02
N ASN A 116 -5.41 -14.55 11.20
CA ASN A 116 -5.26 -15.99 11.04
C ASN A 116 -5.67 -16.45 9.62
N PRO A 117 -5.23 -17.65 9.17
CA PRO A 117 -5.57 -18.20 7.86
C PRO A 117 -7.07 -18.40 7.61
N VAL A 118 -7.86 -18.60 8.66
CA VAL A 118 -9.30 -18.94 8.56
C VAL A 118 -10.15 -17.70 8.28
N MET A 119 -9.62 -16.49 8.54
CA MET A 119 -10.28 -15.22 8.21
C MET A 119 -10.30 -14.90 6.72
N LEU A 120 -9.65 -15.70 5.88
CA LEU A 120 -9.74 -15.50 4.43
C LEU A 120 -11.12 -15.94 3.95
N ASP A 121 -11.97 -14.96 3.68
CA ASP A 121 -13.32 -15.18 3.17
C ASP A 121 -13.35 -15.23 1.64
N ALA A 122 -13.94 -16.29 1.09
CA ALA A 122 -14.23 -16.37 -0.32
C ALA A 122 -15.23 -15.27 -0.74
N GLY A 123 -15.03 -14.68 -1.92
CA GLY A 123 -15.88 -13.61 -2.44
C GLY A 123 -15.54 -12.20 -1.95
N MET A 124 -14.65 -12.05 -0.95
CA MET A 124 -14.15 -10.73 -0.54
C MET A 124 -12.92 -10.32 -1.36
N PRO A 125 -12.80 -9.05 -1.78
CA PRO A 125 -11.62 -8.59 -2.51
C PRO A 125 -10.38 -8.62 -1.60
N LEU A 126 -9.35 -9.30 -2.07
CA LEU A 126 -8.04 -9.46 -1.45
C LEU A 126 -7.00 -8.67 -2.25
N LEU A 127 -6.12 -7.97 -1.55
CA LEU A 127 -4.99 -7.27 -2.14
C LEU A 127 -3.78 -8.20 -2.23
N LEU A 128 -3.16 -8.29 -3.40
CA LEU A 128 -1.96 -9.08 -3.64
C LEU A 128 -0.79 -8.12 -3.89
N PRO A 129 0.21 -8.07 -3.01
CA PRO A 129 1.41 -7.27 -3.25
C PRO A 129 2.28 -7.98 -4.30
N SER A 130 2.91 -7.25 -5.22
CA SER A 130 3.91 -7.82 -6.13
C SER A 130 5.29 -7.97 -5.50
N CYS A 131 5.48 -7.53 -4.25
CA CYS A 131 6.77 -7.56 -3.58
C CYS A 131 6.65 -8.34 -2.27
N PRO A 132 7.53 -9.33 -2.02
CA PRO A 132 7.54 -10.04 -0.74
C PRO A 132 7.99 -9.09 0.38
N GLY A 133 7.36 -9.21 1.54
CA GLY A 133 7.67 -8.39 2.71
C GLY A 133 6.53 -8.42 3.72
N ILE A 134 6.68 -7.62 4.79
CA ILE A 134 5.64 -7.47 5.81
C ILE A 134 5.04 -6.08 5.74
N PHE A 135 3.71 -5.99 5.76
CA PHE A 135 2.97 -4.74 5.78
C PHE A 135 2.40 -4.50 7.18
N LEU A 136 2.93 -3.50 7.89
CA LEU A 136 2.48 -3.17 9.23
C LEU A 136 1.56 -1.95 9.18
N PRO A 137 0.27 -2.04 9.56
CA PRO A 137 -0.58 -0.86 9.61
C PRO A 137 -0.05 0.16 10.62
N ALA A 138 -0.16 1.45 10.29
CA ALA A 138 0.23 2.55 11.18
C ALA A 138 -0.52 2.52 12.52
N LEU A 139 -1.76 2.03 12.48
CA LEU A 139 -2.64 1.81 13.63
C LEU A 139 -2.98 0.32 13.75
N PRO A 140 -2.19 -0.44 14.53
CA PRO A 140 -2.52 -1.82 14.90
C PRO A 140 -3.86 -1.90 15.63
N ARG A 141 -4.73 -2.83 15.23
CA ARG A 141 -6.05 -3.07 15.83
C ARG A 141 -6.19 -4.46 16.46
N SER A 142 -5.32 -5.39 16.10
CA SER A 142 -5.34 -6.76 16.60
C SER A 142 -4.12 -7.08 17.43
N ASP A 143 -4.25 -8.11 18.28
CA ASP A 143 -3.15 -8.71 19.01
C ASP A 143 -1.99 -9.12 18.07
N PHE A 144 -2.31 -9.68 16.90
CA PHE A 144 -1.31 -10.09 15.93
C PHE A 144 -0.57 -8.89 15.32
N GLU A 145 -1.29 -7.82 14.94
CA GLU A 145 -0.68 -6.60 14.44
C GLU A 145 0.20 -5.93 15.50
N ASN A 146 -0.21 -5.96 16.78
CA ASN A 146 0.61 -5.49 17.89
C ASN A 146 1.90 -6.32 18.06
N LEU A 147 1.82 -7.64 17.89
CA LEU A 147 3.00 -8.52 17.89
C LEU A 147 3.95 -8.17 16.75
N LEU A 148 3.44 -7.99 15.52
CA LEU A 148 4.23 -7.59 14.36
C LEU A 148 4.88 -6.22 14.55
N ALA A 149 4.15 -5.28 15.15
CA ALA A 149 4.65 -3.95 15.47
C ALA A 149 5.81 -4.03 16.46
N ALA A 150 5.62 -4.76 17.57
CA ALA A 150 6.61 -4.92 18.63
C ALA A 150 7.94 -5.49 18.10
N ALA A 151 7.88 -6.45 17.18
CA ALA A 151 9.06 -7.05 16.56
C ALA A 151 9.84 -6.12 15.62
N ARG A 152 9.24 -5.00 15.18
CA ARG A 152 9.79 -4.09 14.16
C ARG A 152 9.93 -2.64 14.61
N ILE A 153 9.72 -2.34 15.90
CA ILE A 153 9.86 -0.97 16.45
C ILE A 153 11.23 -0.38 16.12
N SER A 154 12.31 -1.16 16.26
CA SER A 154 13.68 -0.68 16.07
C SER A 154 14.10 -0.47 14.61
N SER A 155 13.40 -1.09 13.65
CA SER A 155 13.72 -1.01 12.21
C SER A 155 12.76 -0.13 11.41
N ARG A 156 11.68 0.36 12.03
CA ARG A 156 10.62 1.14 11.36
C ARG A 156 11.12 2.40 10.65
N ASP A 157 12.08 3.11 11.25
CA ASP A 157 12.49 4.43 10.74
C ASP A 157 13.57 4.35 9.64
N ASN A 158 14.27 3.21 9.52
CA ASN A 158 15.42 3.08 8.61
C ASN A 158 15.18 2.10 7.45
N GLU A 159 14.27 1.12 7.63
CA GLU A 159 14.10 0.01 6.68
C GLU A 159 12.68 -0.10 6.13
N ALA A 160 11.72 0.67 6.68
CA ALA A 160 10.33 0.60 6.25
C ALA A 160 9.99 1.67 5.21
N ALA A 161 9.27 1.27 4.17
CA ALA A 161 8.65 2.18 3.23
C ALA A 161 7.24 2.54 3.71
N GLN A 162 6.90 3.83 3.70
CA GLN A 162 5.52 4.23 3.94
C GLN A 162 4.69 4.01 2.67
N ILE A 163 3.53 3.38 2.81
CA ILE A 163 2.56 3.20 1.72
C ILE A 163 1.18 3.59 2.22
N ASN A 164 0.40 4.22 1.35
CA ASN A 164 -0.99 4.58 1.59
C ASN A 164 -1.88 3.70 0.70
N VAL A 165 -2.65 2.82 1.33
CA VAL A 165 -3.51 1.85 0.65
C VAL A 165 -4.95 2.36 0.69
N ASN A 166 -5.51 2.66 -0.47
CA ASN A 166 -6.88 3.17 -0.61
C ASN A 166 -7.82 2.03 -1.01
N ARG A 167 -8.39 1.33 -0.02
CA ARG A 167 -9.39 0.29 -0.28
C ARG A 167 -10.70 0.92 -0.75
N ARG A 168 -11.36 0.28 -1.73
CA ARG A 168 -12.61 0.80 -2.30
C ARG A 168 -13.69 0.88 -1.20
N GLY A 169 -14.15 2.10 -0.90
CA GLY A 169 -15.19 2.35 0.10
C GLY A 169 -14.72 2.36 1.56
N GLY A 170 -13.40 2.35 1.81
CA GLY A 170 -12.82 2.55 3.13
C GLY A 170 -12.00 3.84 3.21
N GLU A 171 -11.61 4.21 4.44
CA GLU A 171 -10.65 5.28 4.67
C GLU A 171 -9.26 4.88 4.17
N PRO A 172 -8.44 5.82 3.69
CA PRO A 172 -7.02 5.59 3.42
C PRO A 172 -6.31 4.98 4.62
N GLU A 173 -5.63 3.85 4.43
CA GLU A 173 -4.85 3.20 5.48
C GLU A 173 -3.36 3.31 5.18
N THR A 174 -2.60 3.86 6.11
CA THR A 174 -1.14 3.91 6.01
C THR A 174 -0.53 2.62 6.54
N PHE A 175 0.41 2.06 5.80
CA PHE A 175 1.23 0.91 6.18
C PHE A 175 2.72 1.24 6.11
N TYR A 176 3.49 0.56 6.94
CA TYR A 176 4.94 0.47 6.89
C TYR A 176 5.30 -0.87 6.26
N PHE A 177 5.87 -0.83 5.07
CA PHE A 177 6.26 -1.99 4.30
C PHE A 177 7.73 -2.32 4.56
N PHE A 178 8.00 -3.53 5.04
CA PHE A 178 9.33 -4.08 5.33
C PHE A 178 9.71 -5.10 4.25
N PRO A 179 10.50 -4.72 3.25
CA PRO A 179 10.64 -5.51 2.02
C PRO A 179 11.59 -6.68 2.24
N GLY A 180 11.23 -7.85 1.70
CA GLY A 180 11.95 -9.10 1.94
C GLY A 180 11.78 -9.69 3.35
N ALA A 181 11.13 -8.98 4.28
CA ALA A 181 10.81 -9.52 5.60
C ALA A 181 9.75 -10.63 5.51
N ASP A 182 9.80 -11.57 6.46
CA ASP A 182 8.82 -12.63 6.63
C ASP A 182 8.46 -12.77 8.12
N PHE A 183 7.48 -13.60 8.44
CA PHE A 183 7.17 -13.94 9.82
C PHE A 183 8.33 -14.69 10.49
N ASN A 184 8.71 -14.23 11.67
CA ASN A 184 9.60 -15.01 12.54
C ASN A 184 8.86 -16.23 13.14
N SER A 185 9.57 -17.09 13.87
CA SER A 185 8.98 -18.31 14.44
C SER A 185 7.77 -18.04 15.34
N THR A 186 7.83 -17.01 16.18
CA THR A 186 6.75 -16.64 17.10
C THR A 186 5.54 -16.08 16.36
N GLU A 187 5.76 -15.16 15.42
CA GLU A 187 4.72 -14.57 14.57
C GLU A 187 3.99 -15.64 13.76
N ARG A 188 4.74 -16.60 13.19
CA ARG A 188 4.18 -17.72 12.44
C ARG A 188 3.32 -18.62 13.32
N ILE A 189 3.77 -18.96 14.53
CA ILE A 189 2.98 -19.76 15.47
C ILE A 189 1.68 -19.03 15.83
N PHE A 190 1.76 -17.73 16.12
CA PHE A 190 0.58 -16.93 16.48
C PHE A 190 -0.43 -16.88 15.32
N PHE A 191 0.04 -16.62 14.09
CA PHE A 191 -0.81 -16.58 12.91
C PHE A 191 -1.49 -17.94 12.63
N LEU A 192 -0.74 -19.03 12.73
CA LEU A 192 -1.25 -20.38 12.43
C LEU A 192 -2.19 -20.92 13.52
N ASN A 193 -2.09 -20.42 14.75
CA ASN A 193 -2.83 -20.96 15.87
C ASN A 193 -4.00 -20.05 16.26
N THR A 194 -5.21 -20.48 15.88
CA THR A 194 -6.47 -19.76 16.08
C THR A 194 -6.87 -19.54 17.55
N GLY A 195 -6.14 -20.11 18.51
CA GLY A 195 -6.44 -20.05 19.95
C GLY A 195 -5.55 -19.15 20.81
N PHE A 196 -4.46 -18.57 20.28
CA PHE A 196 -3.60 -17.68 21.06
C PHE A 196 -4.22 -16.28 21.16
N ARG A 197 -4.47 -15.82 22.39
CA ARG A 197 -4.81 -14.43 22.72
C ARG A 197 -3.75 -13.90 23.67
N PHE A 198 -3.43 -12.61 23.60
CA PHE A 198 -2.53 -12.03 24.60
C PHE A 198 -3.13 -12.20 26.00
N PRO A 199 -2.32 -12.53 27.02
CA PRO A 199 -2.80 -12.52 28.39
C PRO A 199 -3.34 -11.12 28.70
N LEU A 200 -4.56 -11.06 29.26
CA LEU A 200 -5.21 -9.81 29.63
C LEU A 200 -4.27 -9.00 30.51
N ARG A 201 -4.05 -7.73 30.15
CA ARG A 201 -3.41 -6.76 31.05
C ARG A 201 -4.36 -6.56 32.24
N ASN A 202 -3.97 -7.06 33.42
CA ASN A 202 -4.55 -6.66 34.70
C ASN A 202 -4.13 -5.24 35.06
#